data_AF-A0A8J4UPR6-F1
#
_entry.id   AF-A0A8J4UPR6-F1
#
_cell.length_a   1.000
_cell.length_b   1.000
_cell.length_c   1.000
_cell.angle_alpha   90.00
_cell.angle_beta   90.00
_cell.angle_gamma   90.00
#
_symmetry.space_group_name_H-M   'P 1'
#
loop_
_entity.id
_entity.type
_entity.pdbx_description
1 polymer ?
#
loop_
_entity_poly.entity_id
_entity_poly.type
_entity_poly.pdbx_seq_one_letter_code
_entity_poly.pdbx_strand_id
1 'polypeptide(L)' 'IDIITYYYTASGLAQENVSHGYVGRASVQTGISQGVATLKLQSLTSRDSRVYQCDVKIPGDTQGKFSDTTTVMVW' A
#
# COMPACT_ATOMS: atom_id res chain seq x y z
N ILE A 1 10.02 -2.31 -6.27
CA ILE A 1 8.97 -1.98 -7.27
C ILE A 1 7.79 -1.52 -6.46
N ASP A 2 7.39 -0.27 -6.64
CA ASP A 2 6.25 0.26 -5.92
C ASP A 2 4.96 -0.18 -6.61
N ILE A 3 3.91 -0.42 -5.83
CA ILE A 3 2.60 -0.85 -6.34
C ILE A 3 1.67 0.36 -6.37
N ILE A 4 1.52 0.98 -5.21
CA ILE A 4 0.67 2.14 -4.99
C ILE A 4 1.23 2.92 -3.80
N THR A 5 1.22 4.24 -3.92
CA THR A 5 1.53 5.16 -2.83
C THR A 5 0.27 5.95 -2.49
N TYR A 6 -0.10 5.95 -1.20
CA TYR A 6 -1.24 6.69 -0.69
C TYR A 6 -0.77 7.88 0.13
N TYR A 7 -1.23 9.08 -0.21
CA TYR A 7 -0.95 10.31 0.52
C TYR A 7 -2.19 10.72 1.30
N TYR A 8 -2.04 10.85 2.61
CA TYR A 8 -3.06 11.42 3.50
C TYR A 8 -2.60 12.76 4.01
N THR A 9 -3.42 13.79 3.81
CA THR A 9 -3.14 15.15 4.28
C THR A 9 -4.16 15.58 5.33
N ALA A 10 -3.76 16.49 6.23
CA ALA A 10 -4.63 17.00 7.28
C ALA A 10 -5.87 17.76 6.75
N SER A 11 -5.84 18.22 5.50
CA SER A 11 -7.00 18.81 4.80
C SER A 11 -8.02 17.77 4.34
N GLY A 12 -7.77 16.48 4.58
CA GLY A 12 -8.64 15.37 4.15
C GLY A 12 -8.50 15.02 2.67
N LEU A 13 -7.57 15.65 1.94
CA LEU A 13 -7.26 15.27 0.57
C LEU A 13 -6.44 13.98 0.60
N ALA A 14 -7.01 12.93 -0.01
CA ALA A 14 -6.35 11.67 -0.28
C ALA A 14 -5.94 11.62 -1.75
N GLN A 15 -4.68 11.29 -2.02
CA GLN A 15 -4.19 11.07 -3.37
C GLN A 15 -3.54 9.69 -3.47
N GLU A 16 -3.88 8.96 -4.53
CA GLU A 16 -3.26 7.68 -4.86
C GLU A 16 -2.36 7.83 -6.09
N ASN A 17 -1.17 7.24 -6.02
CA ASN A 17 -0.28 7.10 -7.16
C ASN A 17 -0.05 5.62 -7.42
N VAL A 18 -0.75 5.08 -8.44
CA VAL A 18 -0.68 3.67 -8.81
C VAL A 18 0.40 3.49 -9.88
N SER A 19 1.32 2.56 -9.65
CA SER A 19 2.35 2.22 -10.63
C SER A 19 1.74 1.60 -11.89
N HIS A 20 2.33 1.91 -13.05
CA HIS A 20 1.77 1.58 -14.37
C HIS A 20 1.32 0.12 -14.53
N GLY A 21 2.09 -0.86 -14.01
CA GLY A 21 1.75 -2.29 -14.09
C GLY A 21 0.56 -2.74 -13.23
N TYR A 22 0.05 -1.87 -12.37
CA TYR A 22 -1.04 -2.13 -11.42
C TYR A 22 -2.25 -1.22 -11.64
N VAL A 23 -2.22 -0.34 -12.64
CA VAL A 23 -3.36 0.52 -12.99
C VAL A 23 -4.58 -0.36 -13.26
N GLY A 24 -5.70 -0.06 -12.59
CA GLY A 24 -6.94 -0.82 -12.68
C GLY A 24 -6.95 -2.16 -11.93
N ARG A 25 -5.86 -2.52 -11.24
CA ARG A 25 -5.73 -3.77 -10.47
C ARG A 25 -5.33 -3.56 -9.01
N ALA A 26 -4.79 -2.40 -8.64
CA ALA A 26 -4.45 -2.05 -7.27
C ALA A 26 -5.29 -0.87 -6.76
N SER A 27 -5.70 -0.95 -5.49
CA SER A 27 -6.25 0.18 -4.74
C SER A 27 -5.90 0.05 -3.26
N VAL A 28 -5.93 1.16 -2.53
CA VAL A 28 -5.71 1.16 -1.07
C VAL A 28 -6.98 1.64 -0.38
N GLN A 29 -7.33 0.98 0.71
CA GLN A 29 -8.32 1.48 1.66
C GLN A 29 -7.62 1.76 2.97
N THR A 30 -7.85 2.96 3.53
CA THR A 30 -7.24 3.35 4.80
C THR A 30 -8.30 3.55 5.87
N GLY A 31 -8.05 3.00 7.04
CA GLY A 31 -8.73 3.32 8.29
C GLY A 31 -7.72 4.04 9.19
N ILE A 32 -7.42 5.31 8.89
CA ILE A 32 -6.36 6.07 9.59
C ILE A 32 -6.59 6.12 11.10
N SER A 33 -7.84 6.28 11.55
CA SER A 33 -8.21 6.26 12.97
C SER A 33 -7.98 4.91 13.65
N GLN A 34 -7.95 3.82 12.88
CA GLN A 34 -7.70 2.46 13.34
C GLN A 34 -6.24 2.03 13.13
N GLY A 35 -5.43 2.86 12.46
CA GLY A 35 -4.05 2.50 12.09
C GLY A 35 -3.96 1.39 11.05
N VAL A 36 -4.99 1.19 10.23
CA VAL A 36 -5.04 0.10 9.24
C VAL A 36 -4.96 0.66 7.81
N ALA A 37 -4.14 0.02 6.98
CA ALA A 37 -4.13 0.22 5.53
C ALA A 37 -4.23 -1.13 4.82
N THR A 38 -5.20 -1.25 3.92
CA THR A 38 -5.50 -2.48 3.19
C THR A 38 -5.18 -2.29 1.72
N LEU A 39 -4.18 -3.02 1.23
CA LEU A 39 -3.89 -3.12 -0.20
C LEU A 39 -4.82 -4.16 -0.83
N LYS A 40 -5.64 -3.73 -1.80
CA LYS A 40 -6.44 -4.64 -2.63
C LYS A 40 -5.75 -4.83 -3.96
N LEU A 41 -5.46 -6.09 -4.31
CA LEU A 41 -4.94 -6.49 -5.61
C LEU A 41 -5.93 -7.41 -6.32
N GLN A 42 -6.15 -7.14 -7.60
CA GLN A 42 -7.10 -7.87 -8.44
C GLN A 42 -6.38 -8.46 -9.65
N SER A 43 -6.95 -9.53 -10.22
CA SER A 43 -6.43 -10.21 -11.42
C SER A 43 -4.93 -10.56 -11.27
N LEU A 44 -4.60 -11.16 -10.13
CA LEU A 44 -3.25 -11.62 -9.80
C LEU A 44 -2.82 -12.76 -10.73
N THR A 45 -1.53 -12.83 -11.02
CA THR A 45 -0.90 -13.87 -11.85
C THR A 45 0.28 -14.51 -11.12
N SER A 46 0.84 -15.60 -11.64
CA SER A 46 2.06 -16.20 -11.08
C SER A 46 3.26 -15.24 -11.02
N ARG A 47 3.29 -14.20 -11.86
CA ARG A 47 4.31 -13.13 -11.82
C ARG A 47 4.18 -12.21 -10.60
N ASP A 48 3.03 -12.24 -9.94
CA ASP A 48 2.75 -11.46 -8.74
C ASP A 48 3.14 -12.21 -7.46
N SER A 49 3.57 -13.46 -7.54
CA SER A 49 4.08 -14.23 -6.40
C SER A 49 5.40 -13.65 -5.88
N ARG A 50 5.35 -12.96 -4.73
CA ARG A 50 6.51 -12.31 -4.10
C ARG A 50 6.20 -11.90 -2.65
N VAL A 51 7.21 -11.37 -1.98
CA VAL A 51 7.07 -10.66 -0.72
C VAL A 51 6.58 -9.23 -1.00
N TYR A 52 5.53 -8.83 -0.31
CA TYR A 52 4.94 -7.50 -0.32
C TYR A 52 5.34 -6.80 0.96
N GLN A 53 5.76 -5.54 0.83
CA GLN A 53 6.12 -4.67 1.95
C GLN A 53 5.22 -3.43 1.92
N CYS A 54 4.67 -3.06 3.06
CA CYS A 54 3.95 -1.83 3.25
C CYS A 54 4.81 -0.91 4.10
N ASP A 55 5.18 0.25 3.56
CA ASP A 55 5.94 1.27 4.28
C ASP A 55 5.07 2.50 4.55
N VAL A 56 5.14 3.01 5.76
CA VAL A 56 4.39 4.16 6.26
C VAL A 56 5.38 5.28 6.58
N LYS A 57 5.21 6.46 5.97
CA LYS A 57 6.06 7.62 6.26
C LYS A 57 5.22 8.73 6.88
N ILE A 58 5.49 9.03 8.15
CA ILE A 58 4.86 10.13 8.87
C ILE A 58 5.91 11.22 9.08
N PRO A 59 5.71 12.44 8.56
CA PRO A 59 6.66 13.53 8.77
C PRO A 59 6.89 13.81 10.26
N GLY A 60 8.15 13.79 10.69
CA GLY A 60 8.55 14.07 12.07
C GLY A 60 8.45 12.89 13.05
N ASP A 61 7.88 11.76 12.64
CA ASP A 61 7.88 10.54 13.46
C ASP A 61 9.17 9.73 13.23
N THR A 62 9.77 9.29 14.33
CA THR A 62 11.05 8.57 14.35
C THR A 62 11.03 7.32 15.24
N GLN A 63 9.91 7.03 15.92
CA GLN A 63 9.84 5.98 16.94
C GLN A 63 9.00 4.76 16.51
N GLY A 64 8.10 4.91 15.53
CA GLY A 64 7.18 3.85 15.11
C GLY A 64 7.79 2.72 14.27
N LYS A 65 7.12 1.55 14.24
CA LYS A 65 7.35 0.51 13.22
C LYS A 65 6.63 0.93 11.94
N PHE A 66 7.38 1.50 11.02
CA PHE A 66 6.88 2.04 9.77
C PHE A 66 6.75 1.02 8.64
N SER A 67 6.96 -0.27 8.91
CA SER A 67 6.95 -1.26 7.85
C SER A 67 6.39 -2.59 8.32
N ASP A 68 5.65 -3.25 7.44
CA ASP A 68 5.29 -4.65 7.62
C ASP A 68 5.35 -5.43 6.30
N THR A 69 5.52 -6.74 6.40
CA THR A 69 5.73 -7.60 5.23
C THR A 69 4.80 -8.81 5.23
N THR A 70 4.39 -9.24 4.04
CA THR A 70 3.60 -10.46 3.84
C THR A 70 4.02 -11.16 2.55
N THR A 71 3.83 -12.47 2.46
CA THR A 71 4.13 -13.24 1.25
C THR A 71 2.82 -13.64 0.56
N VAL A 72 2.71 -13.34 -0.73
CA VAL A 72 1.59 -13.77 -1.56
C VAL A 72 2.10 -14.74 -2.60
N MET A 73 1.38 -15.84 -2.78
CA MET A 73 1.70 -16.87 -3.75
C MET A 73 0.47 -17.23 -4.58
N VAL A 74 0.63 -17.22 -5.90
CA VAL A 74 -0.39 -17.49 -6.91
C VAL A 74 0.09 -18.67 -7.74
N TRP A 75 -0.74 -19.69 -7.85
CA TRP A 75 -0.48 -20.96 -8.53
C TRP A 75 -1.41 -21.13 -9.73
#